data_AF-A0A329REE1-F1
#
_entry.id   AF-A0A329REE1-F1
#
_cell.length_a   1.000
_cell.length_b   1.000
_cell.length_c   1.000
_cell.angle_alpha   90.00
_cell.angle_beta   90.00
_cell.angle_gamma   90.00
#
_symmetry.space_group_name_H-M   'P 1'
#
loop_
_entity.id
_entity.type
_entity.pdbx_description
1 polymer ?
#
loop_
_entity_poly.entity_id
_entity_poly.type
_entity_poly.pdbx_seq_one_letter_code
_entity_poly.pdbx_strand_id
1 'polypeptide(L)'
;MVSRDKERSSLFSCLIHGLGTGQGDFVADLTDYMATLEDLEELVDATYLDNIRHGEADPGELELYASFKLHNWNIEVKTVNADCKVVSTFIFSVEEPDKVVQLARSGPFFAIKGDGYLL
;
A
#
# COMPACT_ATOMS: atom_id res chain seq x y z
N MET A 1 21.83 -4.11 7.84
CA MET A 1 21.55 -2.95 6.97
C MET A 1 20.48 -3.42 6.00
N VAL A 2 19.21 -3.11 6.27
CA VAL A 2 18.12 -3.43 5.33
C VAL A 2 18.25 -2.42 4.18
N SER A 3 18.20 -2.88 2.92
CA SER A 3 18.32 -1.98 1.78
C SER A 3 17.11 -1.05 1.75
N ARG A 4 17.32 0.24 1.49
CA ARG A 4 16.26 1.26 1.36
C ARG A 4 15.25 0.88 0.25
N ASP A 5 15.68 0.08 -0.71
CA ASP A 5 14.82 -0.48 -1.77
C ASP A 5 13.76 -1.44 -1.22
N LYS A 6 14.08 -2.18 -0.14
CA LYS A 6 13.13 -3.08 0.53
C LYS A 6 12.08 -2.31 1.34
N GLU A 7 12.44 -1.14 1.88
CA GLU A 7 11.50 -0.24 2.56
C GLU A 7 10.44 0.23 1.57
N ARG A 8 10.90 0.82 0.47
CA ARG A 8 10.06 1.42 -0.59
C ARG A 8 9.16 0.42 -1.31
N SER A 9 9.64 -0.79 -1.51
CA SER A 9 8.86 -1.83 -2.21
C SER A 9 7.95 -2.64 -1.29
N SER A 10 8.08 -2.51 0.04
CA SER A 10 7.38 -3.38 1.00
C SER A 10 5.85 -3.28 0.89
N LEU A 11 5.30 -2.06 0.77
CA LEU A 11 3.86 -1.86 0.62
C LEU A 11 3.34 -2.51 -0.66
N PHE A 12 3.93 -2.19 -1.80
CA PHE A 12 3.49 -2.78 -3.07
C PHE A 12 3.65 -4.29 -3.10
N SER A 13 4.74 -4.82 -2.55
CA SER A 13 4.94 -6.28 -2.40
C SER A 13 3.83 -6.93 -1.59
N CYS A 14 3.35 -6.26 -0.52
CA CYS A 14 2.21 -6.73 0.25
C CYS A 14 0.91 -6.68 -0.55
N LEU A 15 0.65 -5.60 -1.29
CA LEU A 15 -0.60 -5.41 -2.03
C LEU A 15 -0.72 -6.38 -3.22
N ILE A 16 0.36 -6.64 -3.95
CA ILE A 16 0.37 -7.59 -5.08
C ILE A 16 0.33 -9.05 -4.63
N HIS A 17 0.57 -9.33 -3.35
CA HIS A 17 0.65 -10.69 -2.85
C HIS A 17 -0.65 -11.46 -3.12
N GLY A 18 -0.51 -12.54 -3.91
CA GLY A 18 -1.61 -13.41 -4.32
C GLY A 18 -2.41 -12.93 -5.53
N LEU A 19 -2.04 -11.82 -6.19
CA LEU A 19 -2.70 -11.36 -7.42
C LEU A 19 -2.13 -11.97 -8.70
N GLY A 20 -0.89 -12.48 -8.66
CA GLY A 20 -0.19 -12.95 -9.85
C GLY A 20 0.28 -11.83 -10.80
N THR A 21 0.12 -10.57 -10.39
CA THR A 21 0.53 -9.37 -11.15
C THR A 21 1.99 -9.00 -10.87
N GLY A 22 2.71 -8.52 -11.88
CA GLY A 22 4.05 -7.95 -11.70
C GLY A 22 3.97 -6.60 -10.97
N GLN A 23 4.98 -6.28 -10.15
CA GLN A 23 4.99 -5.02 -9.40
C GLN A 23 4.92 -3.79 -10.30
N GLY A 24 5.62 -3.79 -11.44
CA GLY A 24 5.59 -2.67 -12.40
C GLY A 24 4.19 -2.40 -12.97
N ASP A 25 3.51 -3.46 -13.40
CA ASP A 25 2.15 -3.37 -13.95
C ASP A 25 1.17 -2.86 -12.87
N PHE A 26 1.28 -3.40 -11.65
CA PHE A 26 0.46 -2.96 -10.53
C PHE A 26 0.64 -1.47 -10.21
N VAL A 27 1.90 -1.00 -10.14
CA VAL A 27 2.18 0.41 -9.83
C VAL A 27 1.73 1.33 -10.97
N ALA A 28 1.87 0.90 -12.22
CA ALA A 28 1.38 1.65 -13.37
C ALA A 28 -0.15 1.81 -13.31
N ASP A 29 -0.89 0.71 -13.16
CA ASP A 29 -2.35 0.71 -13.05
C ASP A 29 -2.83 1.57 -11.87
N LEU A 30 -2.17 1.44 -10.71
CA LEU A 30 -2.52 2.20 -9.52
C LEU A 30 -2.32 3.70 -9.71
N THR A 31 -1.17 4.12 -10.25
CA THR A 31 -0.86 5.54 -10.45
C THR A 31 -1.70 6.17 -11.57
N ASP A 32 -2.02 5.42 -12.62
CA ASP A 32 -3.01 5.85 -13.63
C ASP A 32 -4.38 6.06 -12.99
N TYR A 33 -4.81 5.13 -12.12
CA TYR A 33 -6.06 5.27 -11.39
C TYR A 33 -6.05 6.47 -10.43
N MET A 34 -4.96 6.67 -9.68
CA MET A 34 -4.80 7.81 -8.77
C MET A 34 -4.95 9.16 -9.48
N ALA A 35 -4.46 9.28 -10.71
CA ALA A 35 -4.63 10.49 -11.53
C ALA A 35 -6.10 10.79 -11.88
N THR A 36 -6.99 9.79 -11.79
CA THR A 36 -8.43 9.93 -12.08
C THR A 36 -9.30 10.07 -10.83
N LEU A 37 -8.74 9.91 -9.63
CA LEU A 37 -9.47 9.99 -8.38
C LEU A 37 -9.67 11.45 -7.95
N GLU A 38 -10.91 11.93 -8.03
CA GLU A 38 -11.29 13.28 -7.55
C GLU A 38 -10.91 13.51 -6.08
N ASP A 39 -11.00 12.49 -5.22
CA ASP A 39 -10.62 12.61 -3.80
C ASP A 39 -9.11 12.87 -3.59
N LEU A 40 -8.28 12.62 -4.60
CA LEU A 40 -6.85 12.87 -4.57
C LEU A 40 -6.47 14.15 -5.33
N GLU A 41 -7.45 14.87 -5.88
CA GLU A 41 -7.23 16.17 -6.50
C GLU A 41 -6.54 17.11 -5.47
N GLU A 42 -5.49 17.81 -5.91
CA GLU A 42 -4.59 18.65 -5.09
C GLU A 42 -3.69 17.91 -4.09
N LEU A 43 -3.92 16.62 -3.80
CA LEU A 43 -3.05 15.81 -2.94
C LEU A 43 -1.92 15.13 -3.72
N VAL A 44 -2.20 14.79 -4.98
CA VAL A 44 -1.24 14.16 -5.90
C VAL A 44 -1.05 15.04 -7.13
N ASP A 45 0.20 15.17 -7.57
CA ASP A 45 0.53 15.80 -8.84
C ASP A 45 1.27 14.80 -9.75
N ALA A 46 1.48 15.20 -11.01
CA ALA A 46 2.17 14.36 -11.98
C ALA A 46 3.60 13.99 -11.54
N THR A 47 4.28 14.86 -10.78
CA THR A 47 5.64 14.61 -10.29
C THR A 47 5.64 13.53 -9.22
N TYR A 48 4.68 13.59 -8.29
CA TYR A 48 4.50 12.58 -7.25
C TYR A 48 4.20 11.22 -7.87
N LEU A 49 3.27 11.15 -8.81
CA LEU A 49 2.90 9.90 -9.48
C LEU A 49 4.08 9.31 -10.26
N ASP A 50 4.87 10.14 -10.95
CA ASP A 50 6.08 9.69 -11.63
C ASP A 50 7.14 9.16 -10.65
N ASN A 51 7.34 9.84 -9.52
CA ASN A 51 8.25 9.38 -8.48
C ASN A 51 7.81 8.04 -7.87
N ILE A 52 6.51 7.81 -7.68
CA ILE A 52 5.98 6.52 -7.20
C ILE A 52 6.25 5.43 -8.25
N ARG A 53 6.00 5.69 -9.53
CA ARG A 53 6.28 4.74 -10.62
C ARG A 53 7.73 4.29 -10.68
N HIS A 54 8.65 5.22 -10.45
CA HIS A 54 10.09 4.96 -10.54
C HIS A 54 10.71 4.50 -9.20
N GLY A 55 9.91 4.37 -8.13
CA GLY A 55 10.40 3.96 -6.80
C GLY A 55 11.27 5.04 -6.11
N GLU A 56 11.06 6.30 -6.50
CA GLU A 56 11.76 7.46 -5.97
C GLU A 56 11.04 8.10 -4.78
N ALA A 57 9.72 7.90 -4.68
CA ALA A 57 8.90 8.26 -3.52
C ALA A 57 8.53 7.03 -2.67
N ASP A 58 8.37 7.24 -1.36
CA ASP A 58 7.94 6.19 -0.43
C ASP A 58 6.40 6.09 -0.46
N PRO A 59 5.81 4.91 -0.76
CA PRO A 59 4.37 4.76 -0.81
C PRO A 59 3.77 4.61 0.61
N GLY A 60 2.51 5.00 0.77
CA GLY A 60 1.84 5.02 2.07
C GLY A 60 0.32 5.13 1.97
N GLU A 61 -0.26 6.08 2.70
CA GLU A 61 -1.70 6.25 2.84
C GLU A 61 -2.42 6.54 1.53
N LEU A 62 -1.81 7.30 0.60
CA LEU A 62 -2.42 7.64 -0.69
C LEU A 62 -2.53 6.41 -1.59
N GLU A 63 -1.48 5.59 -1.64
CA GLU A 63 -1.49 4.32 -2.39
C GLU A 63 -2.44 3.31 -1.75
N LEU A 64 -2.52 3.25 -0.41
CA LEU A 64 -3.50 2.43 0.31
C LEU A 64 -4.94 2.87 -0.01
N TYR A 65 -5.18 4.18 -0.03
CA TYR A 65 -6.47 4.77 -0.39
C TYR A 65 -6.87 4.41 -1.83
N ALA A 66 -5.95 4.58 -2.77
CA ALA A 66 -6.22 4.22 -4.16
C ALA A 66 -6.42 2.71 -4.35
N SER A 67 -5.61 1.88 -3.66
CA SER A 67 -5.67 0.43 -3.79
C SER A 67 -6.99 -0.16 -3.29
N PHE A 68 -7.52 0.34 -2.15
CA PHE A 68 -8.79 -0.19 -1.64
C PHE A 68 -9.95 0.11 -2.61
N LYS A 69 -9.92 1.29 -3.26
CA LYS A 69 -10.93 1.68 -4.25
C LYS A 69 -10.78 0.93 -5.57
N LEU A 70 -9.57 0.92 -6.12
CA LEU A 70 -9.27 0.29 -7.41
C LEU A 70 -9.67 -1.18 -7.44
N HIS A 71 -9.39 -1.89 -6.35
CA HIS A 71 -9.61 -3.33 -6.27
C HIS A 71 -10.84 -3.74 -5.47
N ASN A 72 -11.64 -2.78 -4.97
CA ASN A 72 -12.80 -3.07 -4.13
C ASN A 72 -12.44 -3.95 -2.91
N TRP A 73 -11.40 -3.56 -2.17
CA TRP A 73 -10.89 -4.32 -1.02
C TRP A 73 -11.17 -3.63 0.30
N ASN A 74 -11.20 -4.44 1.37
CA ASN A 74 -10.97 -3.93 2.71
C ASN A 74 -9.47 -4.01 3.03
N ILE A 75 -8.88 -2.91 3.50
CA ILE A 75 -7.48 -2.87 3.91
C ILE A 75 -7.40 -2.45 5.38
N GLU A 76 -6.88 -3.33 6.23
CA GLU A 76 -6.61 -3.07 7.64
C GLU A 76 -5.10 -2.87 7.84
N VAL A 77 -4.70 -1.75 8.45
CA VAL A 77 -3.30 -1.43 8.73
C VAL A 77 -3.10 -1.28 10.24
N LYS A 78 -2.30 -2.17 10.83
CA LYS A 78 -1.89 -2.11 12.24
C LYS A 78 -0.50 -1.50 12.35
N THR A 79 -0.40 -0.31 12.93
CA THR A 79 0.90 0.29 13.22
C THR A 79 1.43 -0.26 14.54
N VAL A 80 2.66 -0.75 14.55
CA VAL A 80 3.33 -1.29 15.74
C VAL A 80 4.52 -0.43 16.16
N ASN A 81 4.74 -0.32 17.47
CA ASN A 81 5.93 0.31 18.02
C ASN A 81 7.14 -0.64 18.05
N ALA A 82 8.27 -0.17 18.61
CA ALA A 82 9.50 -0.95 18.73
C ALA A 82 9.36 -2.23 19.59
N ASP A 83 8.35 -2.30 20.47
CA ASP A 83 8.05 -3.49 21.28
C ASP A 83 7.06 -4.45 20.57
N CYS A 84 6.83 -4.27 19.27
CA CYS A 84 5.83 -4.99 18.47
C CYS A 84 4.39 -4.88 19.01
N LYS A 85 4.09 -3.84 19.78
CA LYS A 85 2.73 -3.57 20.28
C LYS A 85 1.99 -2.69 19.29
N VAL A 86 0.73 -3.03 19.01
CA VAL A 86 -0.15 -2.21 18.18
C VAL A 86 -0.42 -0.89 18.90
N VAL A 87 -0.11 0.21 18.22
CA VAL A 87 -0.35 1.58 18.71
C VAL A 87 -1.48 2.28 17.96
N SER A 88 -1.79 1.84 16.74
CA SER A 88 -2.96 2.32 16.00
C SER A 88 -3.43 1.30 14.96
N THR A 89 -4.70 1.40 14.61
CA THR A 89 -5.32 0.61 13.53
C THR A 89 -6.11 1.55 12.64
N PHE A 90 -5.86 1.49 11.33
CA PHE A 90 -6.65 2.15 10.31
C PHE A 90 -7.33 1.09 9.44
N ILE A 91 -8.57 1.36 9.03
CA ILE A 91 -9.34 0.46 8.20
C ILE A 91 -9.92 1.26 7.05
N PHE A 92 -9.58 0.85 5.82
CA PHE A 92 -10.28 1.23 4.61
C PHE A 92 -11.30 0.14 4.32
N SER A 93 -12.56 0.50 4.15
CA SER A 93 -13.64 -0.48 4.00
C SER A 93 -14.61 -0.10 2.89
N VAL A 94 -15.03 -1.11 2.13
CA VAL A 94 -16.17 -1.10 1.21
C VAL A 94 -17.27 -2.02 1.75
N GLU A 95 -18.51 -1.86 1.30
CA GLU A 95 -19.65 -2.65 1.80
C GLU A 95 -19.55 -4.14 1.44
N GLU A 96 -19.12 -4.45 0.20
CA GLU A 96 -19.01 -5.81 -0.34
C GLU A 96 -17.62 -6.03 -0.94
N PRO A 97 -16.59 -6.30 -0.10
CA PRO A 97 -15.21 -6.40 -0.58
C PRO A 97 -14.92 -7.72 -1.29
N ASP A 98 -14.14 -7.65 -2.37
CA ASP A 98 -13.63 -8.84 -3.08
C ASP A 98 -12.56 -9.57 -2.26
N LYS A 99 -11.82 -8.83 -1.41
CA LYS A 99 -10.73 -9.35 -0.57
C LYS A 99 -10.54 -8.48 0.67
N VAL A 100 -10.02 -9.09 1.74
CA VAL A 100 -9.50 -8.40 2.92
C VAL A 100 -7.98 -8.51 2.94
N VAL A 101 -7.29 -7.37 2.96
CA VAL A 101 -5.83 -7.26 3.10
C VAL A 101 -5.51 -6.77 4.50
N GLN A 102 -4.69 -7.52 5.24
CA GLN A 102 -4.27 -7.15 6.59
C GLN A 102 -2.77 -6.89 6.60
N LEU A 103 -2.39 -5.67 6.97
CA LEU A 103 -1.03 -5.18 6.99
C LEU A 103 -0.59 -4.84 8.42
N ALA A 104 0.68 -5.13 8.72
CA ALA A 104 1.39 -4.53 9.84
C ALA A 104 2.36 -3.47 9.31
N ARG A 105 2.47 -2.33 10.00
CA ARG A 105 3.39 -1.25 9.68
C ARG A 105 4.34 -0.97 10.84
N SER A 106 5.63 -0.87 10.56
CA SER A 106 6.64 -0.40 11.52
C SER A 106 7.60 0.57 10.82
N GLY A 107 7.52 1.86 11.18
CA GLY A 107 8.20 2.91 10.42
C GLY A 107 7.75 2.91 8.95
N PRO A 108 8.69 2.92 7.98
CA PRO A 108 8.36 2.89 6.54
C PRO A 108 8.03 1.47 6.02
N PHE A 109 8.16 0.43 6.85
CA PHE A 109 7.98 -0.95 6.40
C PHE A 109 6.54 -1.43 6.57
N PHE A 110 6.08 -2.19 5.58
CA PHE A 110 4.84 -2.94 5.60
C PHE A 110 5.09 -4.44 5.52
N ALA A 111 4.26 -5.22 6.20
CA ALA A 111 4.23 -6.67 6.11
C ALA A 111 2.79 -7.16 6.00
N ILE A 112 2.53 -8.14 5.12
CA ILE A 112 1.20 -8.73 4.96
C ILE A 112 1.01 -9.91 5.92
N LYS A 113 -0.17 -10.02 6.49
CA LYS A 113 -0.59 -11.18 7.27
C LYS A 113 -1.05 -12.31 6.33
N GLY A 114 -0.26 -13.37 6.22
CA GLY A 114 -0.63 -14.70 5.73
C GLY A 114 -0.81 -15.70 6.90
N ASP A 115 -0.42 -16.97 6.72
CA ASP A 115 -0.28 -17.98 7.80
C ASP A 115 0.90 -17.64 8.77
N GLY A 116 1.02 -16.36 9.13
CA GLY A 116 2.21 -15.67 9.66
C GLY A 116 2.39 -14.32 8.97
N TYR A 117 3.30 -13.45 9.45
CA TYR A 117 3.68 -12.25 8.68
C TYR A 117 4.84 -12.60 7.75
N LEU A 118 4.68 -12.35 6.45
CA LEU A 118 5.74 -12.53 5.45
C LEU A 118 6.45 -11.18 5.25
N LEU A 119 7.79 -11.20 5.36
CA LEU A 119 8.69 -10.05 5.16
C LEU A 119 9.30 -10.06 3.76
#